data_AF-A0A942UHU3-F1
#
_entry.id   AF-A0A942UHU3-F1
#
_cell.length_a   1.000
_cell.length_b   1.000
_cell.length_c   1.000
_cell.angle_alpha   90.00
_cell.angle_beta   90.00
_cell.angle_gamma   90.00
#
_symmetry.space_group_name_H-M   'P 1'
#
loop_
_entity.id
_entity.type
_entity.pdbx_description
1 polymer ?
#
loop_
_entity_poly.entity_id
_entity_poly.type
_entity_poly.pdbx_seq_one_letter_code
_entity_poly.pdbx_strand_id
1 'polypeptide(L)'
;MAKKITFIAITISFFGAFLNGYIVLQYKEKKISEAANLKYSEVTKIVFYDGRGKNPSYTVKDKQNINEFEKLLDRYIIKKEKQNVDAKGWIHIVDFYSGSNRLTSITFNNPLEINGKYFDIVEGPALPGSIDEFLESASQN
;
A
#
# COMPACT_ATOMS: atom_id res chain seq x y z
N MET A 1 73.90 -14.19 -4.55
CA MET A 1 73.83 -14.56 -3.11
C MET A 1 73.00 -13.50 -2.38
N ALA A 2 71.99 -13.95 -1.62
CA ALA A 2 71.32 -13.32 -0.45
C ALA A 2 70.74 -11.89 -0.58
N LYS A 3 69.39 -11.72 -0.55
CA LYS A 3 68.49 -11.49 0.62
C LYS A 3 68.52 -10.02 1.12
N LYS A 4 67.45 -9.24 1.40
CA LYS A 4 66.00 -9.39 1.73
C LYS A 4 65.30 -8.06 1.35
N ILE A 5 64.14 -8.07 0.67
CA ILE A 5 62.77 -7.71 1.16
C ILE A 5 62.71 -6.73 2.35
N THR A 6 61.95 -5.62 2.23
CA THR A 6 60.82 -5.22 3.12
C THR A 6 60.05 -3.98 2.60
N PHE A 7 58.82 -4.22 2.11
CA PHE A 7 57.49 -3.58 2.35
C PHE A 7 57.19 -2.06 2.31
N ILE A 8 55.90 -1.81 2.02
CA ILE A 8 55.01 -0.62 2.22
C ILE A 8 54.71 0.14 0.91
N ALA A 9 53.48 0.46 0.49
CA ALA A 9 52.10 0.11 0.84
C ALA A 9 51.15 0.67 -0.25
N ILE A 10 50.05 -0.05 -0.52
CA ILE A 10 48.65 0.43 -0.63
C ILE A 10 48.44 1.73 -1.44
N THR A 11 47.69 1.71 -2.55
CA THR A 11 46.27 2.09 -2.51
C THR A 11 45.51 1.66 -3.77
N ILE A 12 44.38 1.02 -3.50
CA ILE A 12 43.31 0.64 -4.41
C ILE A 12 42.84 1.87 -5.19
N SER A 13 43.05 1.90 -6.50
CA SER A 13 42.48 2.94 -7.36
C SER A 13 40.98 2.73 -7.54
N PHE A 14 40.22 3.41 -6.68
CA PHE A 14 38.91 4.01 -6.94
C PHE A 14 37.91 3.17 -7.75
N PHE A 15 37.33 2.18 -7.06
CA PHE A 15 35.95 1.74 -7.31
C PHE A 15 34.99 2.84 -6.78
N GLY A 16 35.02 4.02 -7.41
CA GLY A 16 34.48 5.26 -6.84
C GLY A 16 33.49 6.01 -7.72
N ALA A 17 32.75 5.31 -8.60
CA ALA A 17 31.70 5.93 -9.41
C ALA A 17 30.42 5.09 -9.56
N PHE A 18 30.29 3.96 -8.83
CA PHE A 18 29.11 3.08 -8.98
C PHE A 18 28.18 3.03 -7.77
N LEU A 19 28.38 3.88 -6.74
CA LEU A 19 27.61 3.80 -5.48
C LEU A 19 26.90 5.09 -5.04
N ASN A 20 26.89 6.15 -5.84
CA ASN A 20 26.19 7.40 -5.48
C ASN A 20 24.92 7.71 -6.30
N GLY A 21 24.52 6.84 -7.22
CA GLY A 21 23.27 6.99 -8.00
C GLY A 21 22.08 6.18 -7.47
N TYR A 22 22.34 5.19 -6.62
CA TYR A 22 21.33 4.28 -6.08
C TYR A 22 21.15 4.61 -4.59
N ILE A 23 20.22 5.51 -4.29
CA ILE A 23 19.34 5.61 -3.11
C ILE A 23 18.80 7.05 -3.16
N VAL A 24 18.11 7.40 -4.24
CA VAL A 24 16.91 8.21 -4.05
C VAL A 24 15.79 7.20 -4.10
N LEU A 25 15.55 6.54 -2.96
CA LEU A 25 14.29 5.83 -2.75
C LEU A 25 13.24 6.95 -2.75
N GLN A 26 12.74 7.25 -3.95
CA GLN A 26 11.77 8.30 -4.20
C GLN A 26 10.52 7.93 -3.40
N TYR A 27 10.35 8.57 -2.24
CA TYR A 27 9.13 8.60 -1.45
C TYR A 27 8.06 9.40 -2.21
N LYS A 28 7.76 8.97 -3.44
CA LYS A 28 6.87 9.66 -4.35
C LYS A 28 5.44 9.37 -3.93
N GLU A 29 4.71 10.44 -3.69
CA GLU A 29 3.26 10.42 -3.51
C GLU A 29 2.59 9.76 -4.71
N LYS A 30 1.61 8.92 -4.43
CA LYS A 30 0.86 8.17 -5.43
C LYS A 30 -0.56 7.91 -4.94
N LYS A 31 -1.46 7.62 -5.87
CA LYS A 31 -2.81 7.13 -5.55
C LYS A 31 -2.77 5.69 -5.04
N ILE A 32 -3.81 5.30 -4.30
CA ILE A 32 -4.00 3.90 -3.88
C ILE A 32 -4.05 2.94 -5.08
N SER A 33 -4.77 3.29 -6.14
CA SER A 33 -4.87 2.47 -7.36
C SER A 33 -3.51 2.19 -7.99
N GLU A 34 -2.64 3.21 -8.06
CA GLU A 34 -1.27 3.05 -8.55
C GLU A 34 -0.45 2.13 -7.64
N ALA A 35 -0.50 2.34 -6.32
CA ALA A 35 0.23 1.53 -5.35
C ALA A 35 -0.21 0.05 -5.34
N ALA A 36 -1.51 -0.18 -5.55
CA ALA A 36 -2.13 -1.50 -5.61
C ALA A 36 -2.03 -2.18 -6.98
N ASN A 37 -1.55 -1.46 -8.02
CA ASN A 37 -1.65 -1.90 -9.41
C ASN A 37 -3.09 -2.32 -9.78
N LEU A 38 -4.08 -1.58 -9.26
CA LEU A 38 -5.49 -1.88 -9.38
C LEU A 38 -6.08 -1.15 -10.59
N LYS A 39 -6.64 -1.91 -11.53
CA LYS A 39 -7.44 -1.38 -12.62
C LYS A 39 -8.91 -1.55 -12.28
N TYR A 40 -9.56 -0.45 -11.94
CA TYR A 40 -10.98 -0.40 -11.58
C TYR A 40 -11.93 -1.02 -12.63
N SER A 41 -11.59 -0.93 -13.91
CA SER A 41 -12.35 -1.57 -14.99
C SER A 41 -12.44 -3.10 -14.87
N GLU A 42 -11.49 -3.74 -14.18
CA GLU A 42 -11.42 -5.19 -13.99
C GLU A 42 -12.14 -5.66 -12.72
N VAL A 43 -12.54 -4.73 -11.84
CA VAL A 43 -13.20 -5.02 -10.56
C VAL A 43 -14.66 -5.39 -10.79
N THR A 44 -15.04 -6.59 -10.35
CA THR A 44 -16.41 -7.10 -10.42
C THR A 44 -17.05 -7.27 -9.04
N LYS A 45 -16.24 -7.26 -7.96
CA LYS A 45 -16.69 -7.50 -6.60
C LYS A 45 -15.69 -6.89 -5.61
N ILE A 46 -16.21 -6.28 -4.55
CA ILE A 46 -15.43 -5.79 -3.40
C ILE A 46 -15.95 -6.49 -2.16
N VAL A 47 -15.06 -6.97 -1.30
CA VAL A 47 -15.42 -7.60 -0.03
C VAL A 47 -14.75 -6.84 1.11
N PHE A 48 -15.57 -6.42 2.06
CA PHE A 48 -15.17 -5.69 3.25
C PHE A 48 -15.19 -6.64 4.44
N TYR A 49 -14.13 -6.64 5.22
CA TYR A 49 -13.97 -7.45 6.42
C TYR A 49 -13.68 -6.54 7.62
N ASP A 50 -14.21 -6.89 8.79
CA ASP A 50 -13.66 -6.40 10.06
C ASP A 50 -12.30 -7.07 10.26
N GLY A 51 -11.23 -6.29 10.28
CA GLY A 51 -9.86 -6.77 10.44
C GLY A 51 -9.60 -7.48 11.78
N ARG A 52 -10.53 -7.41 12.73
CA ARG A 52 -10.49 -8.15 14.01
C ARG A 52 -11.29 -9.46 13.93
N GLY A 53 -11.96 -9.74 12.82
CA GLY A 53 -12.74 -10.96 12.58
C GLY A 53 -14.02 -11.07 13.43
N LYS A 54 -14.50 -9.97 14.03
CA LYS A 54 -15.66 -9.99 14.95
C LYS A 54 -17.01 -9.83 14.25
N ASN A 55 -17.01 -9.31 13.02
CA ASN A 55 -18.22 -9.06 12.25
C ASN A 55 -18.19 -9.83 10.92
N PRO A 56 -19.36 -10.20 10.38
CA PRO A 56 -19.44 -10.83 9.06
C PRO A 56 -18.92 -9.88 7.98
N SER A 57 -18.40 -10.45 6.90
CA SER A 57 -17.95 -9.67 5.74
C SER A 57 -19.15 -9.09 4.99
N TYR A 58 -18.99 -7.87 4.46
CA TYR A 58 -19.96 -7.25 3.56
C TYR A 58 -19.45 -7.31 2.12
N THR A 59 -20.29 -7.73 1.17
CA THR A 59 -19.90 -7.91 -0.24
C THR A 59 -20.68 -6.97 -1.13
N VAL A 60 -19.95 -6.17 -1.91
CA VAL A 60 -20.51 -5.29 -2.94
C VAL A 60 -20.25 -5.92 -4.31
N LYS A 61 -21.31 -6.10 -5.09
CA LYS A 61 -21.26 -6.51 -6.50
C LYS A 61 -21.96 -5.52 -7.44
N ASP A 62 -22.76 -4.62 -6.89
CA ASP A 62 -23.41 -3.58 -7.67
C ASP A 62 -22.36 -2.64 -8.27
N LYS A 63 -22.49 -2.34 -9.57
CA LYS A 63 -21.45 -1.60 -10.30
C LYS A 63 -21.46 -0.11 -9.93
N GLN A 64 -22.59 0.47 -9.54
CA GLN A 64 -22.64 1.85 -9.09
C GLN A 64 -21.91 2.00 -7.75
N ASN A 65 -22.22 1.13 -6.77
CA ASN A 65 -21.55 1.13 -5.47
C ASN A 65 -20.04 0.86 -5.59
N ILE A 66 -19.63 -0.04 -6.50
CA ILE A 66 -18.21 -0.25 -6.82
C ILE A 66 -17.57 1.06 -7.31
N ASN A 67 -18.17 1.73 -8.30
CA ASN A 67 -17.62 2.96 -8.86
C ASN A 67 -17.58 4.11 -7.82
N GLU A 68 -18.56 4.19 -6.92
CA GLU A 68 -18.57 5.16 -5.82
C GLU A 68 -17.43 4.91 -4.84
N PHE A 69 -17.18 3.65 -4.49
CA PHE A 69 -16.04 3.29 -3.65
C PHE A 69 -14.70 3.59 -4.36
N GLU A 70 -14.57 3.30 -5.65
CA GLU A 70 -13.36 3.63 -6.42
C GLU A 70 -13.07 5.14 -6.42
N LYS A 71 -14.11 5.98 -6.54
CA LYS A 71 -13.98 7.44 -6.39
C LYS A 71 -13.52 7.84 -4.99
N LEU A 72 -14.01 7.16 -3.94
CA LEU A 72 -13.55 7.37 -2.58
C LEU A 72 -12.05 7.09 -2.44
N LEU A 73 -11.56 5.99 -3.01
CA LEU A 73 -10.14 5.61 -2.99
C LEU A 73 -9.25 6.61 -3.72
N ASP A 74 -9.74 7.18 -4.80
CA ASP A 74 -9.00 8.12 -5.63
C ASP A 74 -8.74 9.48 -4.95
N ARG A 75 -9.42 9.74 -3.83
CA ARG A 75 -9.16 10.90 -2.95
C ARG A 75 -7.96 10.70 -2.03
N TYR A 76 -7.44 9.49 -1.91
CA TYR A 76 -6.28 9.21 -1.08
C TYR A 76 -4.97 9.40 -1.86
N ILE A 77 -4.08 10.18 -1.27
CA ILE A 77 -2.68 10.31 -1.68
C ILE A 77 -1.83 9.66 -0.59
N ILE A 78 -1.00 8.70 -0.99
CA ILE A 78 -0.18 7.90 -0.09
C ILE A 78 1.29 7.98 -0.47
N LYS A 79 2.17 7.75 0.51
CA LYS A 79 3.62 7.63 0.31
C LYS A 79 4.13 6.39 1.03
N LYS A 80 5.13 5.71 0.47
CA LYS A 80 5.69 4.50 1.09
C LYS A 80 6.27 4.84 2.47
N GLU A 81 5.87 4.10 3.50
CA GLU A 81 6.37 4.31 4.84
C GLU A 81 7.80 3.74 4.99
N LYS A 82 8.61 4.35 5.87
CA LYS A 82 10.01 3.92 6.11
C LYS A 82 10.12 2.77 7.10
N GLN A 83 9.15 2.60 7.99
CA GLN A 83 9.20 1.67 9.11
C GLN A 83 7.82 1.06 9.33
N ASN A 84 7.76 -0.24 9.61
CA ASN A 84 6.51 -0.90 9.98
C ASN A 84 6.12 -0.41 11.38
N VAL A 85 5.06 0.38 11.48
CA VAL A 85 4.47 0.77 12.76
C VAL A 85 3.30 -0.16 13.06
N ASP A 86 3.17 -0.59 14.32
CA ASP A 86 2.03 -1.39 14.75
C ASP A 86 0.72 -0.64 14.48
N ALA A 87 -0.13 -1.22 13.64
CA ALA A 87 -1.46 -0.67 13.38
C ALA A 87 -2.31 -0.69 14.64
N LYS A 88 -2.88 0.47 15.00
CA LYS A 88 -3.81 0.60 16.14
C LYS A 88 -5.16 1.10 15.66
N GLY A 89 -6.23 0.51 16.18
CA GLY A 89 -7.59 1.00 15.99
C GLY A 89 -8.54 0.01 15.30
N TRP A 90 -9.65 0.54 14.81
CA TRP A 90 -10.59 -0.22 13.98
C TRP A 90 -10.01 -0.39 12.58
N ILE A 91 -10.08 -1.61 12.06
CA ILE A 91 -9.39 -2.03 10.85
C ILE A 91 -10.44 -2.53 9.87
N HIS A 92 -10.53 -1.92 8.69
CA HIS A 92 -11.24 -2.52 7.56
C HIS A 92 -10.23 -3.15 6.62
N ILE A 93 -10.43 -4.42 6.30
CA ILE A 93 -9.73 -5.06 5.19
C ILE A 93 -10.68 -5.06 4.00
N VAL A 94 -10.20 -4.62 2.85
CA VAL A 94 -10.97 -4.53 1.62
C VAL A 94 -10.26 -5.29 0.53
N ASP A 95 -10.89 -6.36 0.06
CA ASP A 95 -10.40 -7.20 -1.02
C ASP A 95 -11.16 -6.91 -2.31
N PHE A 96 -10.42 -6.68 -3.38
CA PHE A 96 -10.96 -6.44 -4.72
C PHE A 96 -10.81 -7.70 -5.57
N TYR A 97 -11.82 -8.02 -6.36
CA TYR A 97 -11.86 -9.24 -7.16
C TYR A 97 -12.26 -8.96 -8.62
N SER A 98 -11.71 -9.78 -9.51
CA SER A 98 -12.23 -10.02 -10.86
C SER A 98 -12.76 -11.45 -10.93
N GLY A 99 -14.08 -11.61 -10.95
CA GLY A 99 -14.74 -12.90 -10.74
C GLY A 99 -14.37 -13.52 -9.39
N SER A 100 -13.73 -14.69 -9.41
CA SER A 100 -13.20 -15.39 -8.24
C SER A 100 -11.77 -14.99 -7.86
N ASN A 101 -11.06 -14.27 -8.74
CA ASN A 101 -9.64 -13.98 -8.55
C ASN A 101 -9.48 -12.69 -7.76
N ARG A 102 -8.74 -12.75 -6.65
CA ARG A 102 -8.41 -11.56 -5.86
C ARG A 102 -7.33 -10.75 -6.59
N LEU A 103 -7.63 -9.49 -6.86
CA LEU A 103 -6.74 -8.53 -7.52
C LEU A 103 -5.77 -7.89 -6.51
N THR A 104 -6.31 -7.39 -5.39
CA THR A 104 -5.53 -6.73 -4.34
C THR A 104 -6.26 -6.80 -3.01
N SER A 105 -5.52 -6.64 -1.92
CA SER A 105 -6.05 -6.45 -0.57
C SER A 105 -5.50 -5.15 0.01
N ILE A 106 -6.39 -4.36 0.62
CA ILE A 106 -6.06 -3.08 1.24
C ILE A 106 -6.59 -3.08 2.67
N THR A 107 -5.71 -2.85 3.62
CA THR A 107 -6.08 -2.61 5.01
C THR A 107 -6.13 -1.10 5.24
N PHE A 108 -7.31 -0.60 5.60
CA PHE A 108 -7.52 0.80 5.97
C PHE A 108 -7.24 0.98 7.46
N ASN A 109 -5.99 1.28 7.74
CA ASN A 109 -5.42 1.61 9.03
C ASN A 109 -4.46 2.81 8.85
N ASN A 110 -3.85 3.27 9.94
CA ASN A 110 -2.77 4.25 9.89
C ASN A 110 -1.54 3.66 10.60
N PRO A 111 -0.49 3.27 9.88
CA PRO A 111 -0.30 3.40 8.42
C PRO A 111 -1.21 2.47 7.61
N LEU A 112 -1.51 2.85 6.37
CA LEU A 112 -2.34 2.08 5.42
C LEU A 112 -1.52 0.92 4.83
N GLU A 113 -2.12 -0.27 4.73
CA GLU A 113 -1.44 -1.43 4.15
C GLU A 113 -2.03 -1.82 2.79
N ILE A 114 -1.18 -2.06 1.80
CA ILE A 114 -1.58 -2.61 0.49
C ILE A 114 -0.71 -3.82 0.20
N ASN A 115 -1.31 -5.00 0.10
CA ASN A 115 -0.62 -6.27 -0.16
C ASN A 115 0.63 -6.48 0.74
N GLY A 116 0.54 -6.20 2.04
CA GLY A 116 1.66 -6.35 2.98
C GLY A 116 2.70 -5.23 2.98
N LYS A 117 2.47 -4.14 2.23
CA LYS A 117 3.35 -2.96 2.20
C LYS A 117 2.66 -1.78 2.88
N TYR A 118 3.40 -1.08 3.74
CA TYR A 118 2.88 0.05 4.51
C TYR A 118 3.10 1.40 3.81
N PHE A 119 2.11 2.26 3.94
CA PHE A 119 2.05 3.58 3.35
C PHE A 119 1.47 4.58 4.34
N ASP A 120 2.11 5.74 4.45
CA ASP A 120 1.53 6.89 5.14
C ASP A 120 0.44 7.50 4.24
N ILE A 121 -0.68 7.87 4.84
CA ILE A 121 -1.69 8.69 4.18
C ILE A 121 -1.26 10.15 4.29
N VAL A 122 -0.98 10.77 3.14
CA VAL A 122 -0.61 12.19 3.03
C VAL A 122 -1.84 13.07 2.95
N GLU A 123 -2.81 12.63 2.16
CA GLU A 123 -4.10 13.28 1.96
C GLU A 123 -5.16 12.21 1.81
N GLY A 124 -6.36 12.46 2.33
CA GLY A 124 -7.51 11.60 2.12
C GLY A 124 -8.61 11.81 3.15
N PRO A 125 -9.77 11.18 2.94
CA PRO A 125 -10.83 11.09 3.92
C PRO A 125 -10.36 10.50 5.25
N ALA A 126 -11.06 10.84 6.34
CA ALA A 126 -10.74 10.31 7.66
C ALA A 126 -11.04 8.80 7.75
N LEU A 127 -10.12 8.06 8.35
CA LEU A 127 -10.29 6.65 8.69
C LEU A 127 -10.60 6.48 10.19
N PRO A 128 -11.41 5.48 10.58
CA PRO A 128 -12.12 4.52 9.72
C PRO A 128 -13.43 5.08 9.11
N GLY A 129 -13.94 6.21 9.63
CA GLY A 129 -15.33 6.65 9.42
C GLY A 129 -15.79 6.77 7.96
N SER A 130 -14.91 7.17 7.03
CA SER A 130 -15.29 7.25 5.62
C SER A 130 -15.64 5.90 4.97
N ILE A 131 -15.11 4.79 5.48
CA ILE A 131 -15.45 3.44 5.02
C ILE A 131 -16.78 3.00 5.65
N ASP A 132 -16.99 3.30 6.93
CA ASP A 132 -18.25 3.02 7.62
C ASP A 132 -19.43 3.76 6.96
N GLU A 133 -19.26 5.05 6.65
CA GLU A 133 -20.25 5.87 5.93
C GLU A 133 -20.59 5.27 4.55
N PHE A 134 -19.57 4.80 3.81
CA PHE A 134 -19.81 4.12 2.55
C PHE A 134 -20.63 2.84 2.77
N LEU A 135 -20.26 2.00 3.74
CA LEU A 135 -20.96 0.75 4.01
C LEU A 135 -22.42 0.98 4.42
N GLU A 136 -22.68 2.00 5.25
CA GLU A 136 -24.03 2.40 5.63
C GLU A 136 -24.84 2.80 4.39
N SER A 137 -24.30 3.66 3.52
CA SER A 137 -24.98 4.09 2.28
C SER A 137 -25.23 2.94 1.30
N ALA A 138 -24.25 2.05 1.11
CA ALA A 138 -24.33 0.93 0.18
C ALA A 138 -25.32 -0.15 0.66
N SER A 139 -25.57 -0.24 1.97
CA SER A 139 -26.54 -1.17 2.55
C SER A 139 -28.00 -0.71 2.41
N GLN A 140 -28.23 0.57 2.11
CA GLN A 140 -29.56 1.17 1.99
C GLN A 140 -30.11 1.18 0.55
N ASN A 141 -29.26 0.87 -0.45
CA ASN A 141 -29.60 0.79 -1.87
C ASN A 141 -29.65 -0.68 -2.35
#